data_AF-A0A1G8ZSV3-F1
#
_entry.id   AF-A0A1G8ZSV3-F1
#
_cell.length_a   1.000
_cell.length_b   1.000
_cell.length_c   1.000
_cell.angle_alpha   90.00
_cell.angle_beta   90.00
_cell.angle_gamma   90.00
#
_symmetry.space_group_name_H-M   'P 1'
#
loop_
_entity.id
_entity.type
_entity.pdbx_description
1 polymer ?
#
loop_
_entity_poly.entity_id
_entity_poly.type
_entity_poly.pdbx_seq_one_letter_code
_entity_poly.pdbx_strand_id
1 'polypeptide(L)' 'MQRKPCYSFKDSVPKISFGKLTEINGKREMSVSIHVHHALMDGYHVGKFIEAFQELMNR' A
#
# COMPACT_ATOMS: atom_id res chain seq x y z
N MET A 1 13.26 -21.97 -34.46
CA MET A 1 11.82 -21.67 -34.21
C MET A 1 11.70 -21.15 -32.78
N GLN A 2 11.69 -19.83 -32.59
CA GLN A 2 11.68 -19.19 -31.26
C GLN A 2 10.24 -19.05 -30.76
N ARG A 3 9.86 -19.70 -29.66
CA ARG A 3 8.62 -19.41 -28.94
C ARG A 3 8.96 -18.63 -27.66
N LYS A 4 8.66 -17.34 -27.68
CA LYS A 4 8.74 -16.45 -26.52
C LYS A 4 7.75 -16.91 -25.44
N PRO A 5 8.14 -17.00 -24.16
CA PRO A 5 7.15 -16.83 -23.10
C PRO A 5 6.82 -15.33 -23.03
N CYS A 6 5.63 -14.96 -23.49
CA CYS A 6 5.06 -13.64 -23.18
C CYS A 6 4.62 -13.68 -21.71
N TYR A 7 5.56 -13.47 -20.79
CA TYR A 7 5.25 -13.15 -19.41
C TYR A 7 4.84 -11.67 -19.36
N SER A 8 3.65 -11.36 -19.88
CA SER A 8 3.03 -10.05 -19.66
C SER A 8 2.42 -10.07 -18.25
N PHE A 9 3.30 -10.04 -17.23
CA PHE A 9 2.90 -9.78 -15.85
C PHE A 9 2.58 -8.29 -15.76
N LYS A 10 1.37 -7.92 -16.21
CA LYS A 10 0.85 -6.55 -16.13
C LYS A 10 0.71 -6.14 -14.66
N ASP A 11 1.70 -5.41 -14.17
CA ASP A 11 1.60 -4.15 -13.41
C ASP A 11 0.43 -3.96 -12.41
N SER A 12 -0.02 -5.02 -11.74
CA SER A 12 -1.15 -4.97 -10.79
C SER A 12 -0.74 -5.29 -9.35
N VAL A 13 0.57 -5.24 -9.05
CA VAL A 13 1.07 -5.56 -7.71
C VAL A 13 1.25 -4.26 -6.93
N PRO A 14 0.31 -3.91 -6.03
CA PRO A 14 0.47 -2.75 -5.16
C PRO A 14 1.70 -2.98 -4.28
N LYS A 15 2.67 -2.06 -4.37
CA LYS A 15 3.86 -2.11 -3.51
C LYS A 15 3.61 -1.21 -2.31
N ILE A 16 3.37 -1.83 -1.17
CA ILE A 16 3.16 -1.15 0.11
C ILE A 16 4.41 -1.35 0.96
N SER A 17 5.02 -0.26 1.38
CA SER A 17 6.18 -0.25 2.27
C SER A 17 5.81 0.46 3.56
N PHE A 18 5.86 -0.26 4.67
CA PHE A 18 5.67 0.28 6.00
C PHE A 18 7.01 0.68 6.58
N GLY A 19 7.10 1.92 7.05
CA GLY A 19 8.21 2.46 7.80
C GLY A 19 8.14 2.07 9.27
N LYS A 20 9.14 2.53 10.03
CA LYS A 20 9.23 2.27 11.46
C LYS A 20 8.04 2.90 12.20
N LEU A 21 7.39 2.13 13.07
CA LEU A 21 6.46 2.66 14.06
C LEU A 21 7.27 3.47 15.09
N THR A 22 6.99 4.76 15.18
CA THR A 22 7.64 5.69 16.10
C THR A 22 6.63 6.27 17.05
N GLU A 23 6.94 6.28 18.34
CA GLU A 23 6.11 6.94 19.35
C GLU A 23 6.57 8.40 19.48
N ILE A 24 5.69 9.33 19.14
CA ILE A 24 5.92 10.77 19.20
C ILE A 24 4.86 11.36 20.13
N ASN A 25 5.29 11.97 21.24
CA ASN A 25 4.40 12.61 22.22
C ASN A 25 3.26 11.70 22.74
N GLY A 26 3.55 10.42 22.97
CA GLY A 26 2.55 9.43 23.44
C GLY A 26 1.58 8.95 22.36
N LYS A 27 1.77 9.36 21.10
CA LYS A 27 1.05 8.86 19.93
C LYS A 27 1.96 7.96 19.10
N ARG A 28 1.45 6.82 18.66
CA ARG A 28 2.19 5.90 17.79
C ARG A 28 1.91 6.29 16.34
N GLU A 29 2.94 6.73 15.64
CA GLU A 29 2.88 7.11 14.22
C GLU A 29 3.70 6.13 13.37
N MET A 30 3.21 5.78 12.19
CA MET A 30 3.91 4.91 11.25
C MET A 30 3.94 5.58 9.87
N SER A 31 5.12 5.76 9.29
CA SER A 31 5.23 6.22 7.90
C SER A 31 4.83 5.08 6.96
N VAL A 32 3.93 5.32 6.00
CA VAL A 32 3.55 4.31 5.00
C VAL A 32 3.74 4.88 3.60
N SER A 33 4.48 4.18 2.75
CA SER A 33 4.68 4.53 1.34
C SER A 33 3.94 3.51 0.47
N ILE A 34 3.05 3.99 -0.39
CA ILE A 34 2.16 3.15 -1.17
C ILE A 34 2.31 3.52 -2.63
N HIS A 35 2.95 2.64 -3.39
CA HIS A 35 3.13 2.78 -4.83
C HIS A 35 2.13 1.88 -5.54
N VAL A 36 1.12 2.51 -6.13
CA VAL A 36 0.06 1.84 -6.88
C VAL A 36 0.03 2.37 -8.31
N HIS A 37 0.10 1.48 -9.29
CA HIS A 37 -0.19 1.78 -10.68
C HIS A 37 -1.68 1.49 -10.93
N HIS A 38 -2.37 2.34 -11.72
CA HIS A 38 -3.83 2.41 -11.87
C HIS A 38 -4.62 3.06 -10.70
N ALA A 39 -4.01 4.07 -10.06
CA ALA A 39 -4.50 5.19 -9.25
C ALA A 39 -5.96 5.22 -8.71
N LEU A 40 -6.98 4.93 -9.51
CA LEU A 40 -8.38 4.99 -9.07
C LEU A 40 -8.83 3.73 -8.32
N MET A 41 -8.37 2.55 -8.76
CA MET A 41 -8.78 1.28 -8.17
C MET A 41 -7.96 0.97 -6.91
N ASP A 42 -6.63 1.06 -6.99
CA ASP A 42 -5.78 0.76 -5.84
C ASP A 42 -5.68 1.91 -4.82
N GLY A 43 -5.80 3.17 -5.25
CA GLY A 43 -5.78 4.33 -4.33
C GLY A 43 -7.02 4.42 -3.43
N TYR A 44 -8.20 4.10 -3.96
CA TYR A 44 -9.46 4.11 -3.19
C TYR A 44 -9.49 3.02 -2.12
N HIS A 45 -9.13 1.79 -2.47
CA HIS A 45 -9.08 0.67 -1.52
C HIS A 45 -8.00 0.88 -0.46
N VAL A 46 -6.85 1.43 -0.83
CA VAL A 46 -5.80 1.81 0.12
C VAL A 46 -6.27 2.88 1.10
N GLY A 47 -6.96 3.92 0.62
CA GLY A 47 -7.53 4.96 1.48
C GLY A 47 -8.51 4.37 2.51
N LYS A 48 -9.39 3.46 2.08
CA LYS A 48 -10.31 2.74 2.97
C LYS A 48 -9.59 1.85 3.98
N PHE A 49 -8.52 1.19 3.58
CA PHE A 49 -7.69 0.39 4.48
C PHE A 49 -7.01 1.27 5.55
N ILE A 50 -6.43 2.41 5.16
CA ILE A 50 -5.77 3.34 6.10
C ILE A 50 -6.79 3.93 7.07
N GLU A 51 -7.98 4.31 6.59
CA GLU A 51 -9.06 4.85 7.43
C GLU A 51 -9.46 3.84 8.52
N ALA A 52 -9.76 2.60 8.13
CA ALA A 52 -10.09 1.53 9.06
C ALA A 52 -8.92 1.19 10.00
N PHE A 53 -7.68 1.20 9.50
CA PHE A 53 -6.48 0.96 10.31
C PHE A 53 -6.25 2.07 11.35
N GLN A 54 -6.48 3.33 10.97
CA GLN A 54 -6.40 4.47 11.89
C GLN A 54 -7.52 4.42 12.95
N GLU A 55 -8.75 4.04 12.57
CA GLU A 55 -9.84 3.83 13.53
C GLU A 55 -9.51 2.72 14.54
N LEU A 56 -8.91 1.61 14.08
CA LEU A 56 -8.46 0.53 14.95
C LEU A 56 -7.31 0.94 15.87
N MET A 57 -6.39 1.81 15.41
CA MET A 57 -5.31 2.33 16.26
C MET A 57 -5.76 3.41 17.25
N ASN A 58 -6.82 4.16 16.92
CA ASN A 58 -7.41 5.17 17.80
C ASN A 58 -8.29 4.55 18.89
N ARG A 59 -8.59 3.25 18.80
CA ARG A 59 -9.36 2.50 19.78
C ARG A 59 -8.45 1.94 20.87
#